data_AF-A0A2P6MJJ1-F1
#
_entry.id   AF-A0A2P6MJJ1-F1
#
_cell.length_a   1.000
_cell.length_b   1.000
_cell.length_c   1.000
_cell.angle_alpha   90.00
_cell.angle_beta   90.00
_cell.angle_gamma   90.00
#
_symmetry.space_group_name_H-M   'P 1'
#
loop_
_entity.id
_entity.type
_entity.pdbx_description
1 polymer ?
#
loop_
_entity_poly.entity_id
_entity_poly.type
_entity_poly.pdbx_seq_one_letter_code
_entity_poly.pdbx_strand_id
1 'polypeptide(L)'
;MKTDNAAFIDANVLIEAAAYSQENVLEWLSNLYEAVYIHQQVLEELQLSSVRKRVKTYISQGKWKLFDPEDEAVLSDADYAVYDSYVKDIREAFRRLDRKKEAEGRRIKHTNDLGEMHCIAAALLLNVGIICSNDYDIGEVVVDEHLTIHVPNEEEMPLQHDTLVDVCYAVICREIGSKSSVRKFLKTVRSSRISDLDARL
;
A
#
# COMPACT_ATOMS: atom_id res chain seq x y z
N MET A 1 -6.62 -12.93 -13.89
CA MET A 1 -7.64 -11.85 -13.75
C MET A 1 -7.12 -10.88 -12.69
N LYS A 2 -7.05 -9.57 -12.98
CA LYS A 2 -6.63 -8.53 -12.02
C LYS A 2 -7.67 -8.38 -10.90
N THR A 3 -7.30 -7.85 -9.74
CA THR A 3 -8.29 -7.36 -8.76
C THR A 3 -9.07 -6.24 -9.46
N ASP A 4 -10.36 -6.13 -9.18
CA ASP A 4 -11.18 -5.03 -9.73
C ASP A 4 -10.93 -3.71 -9.00
N ASN A 5 -10.00 -3.70 -8.03
CA ASN A 5 -9.64 -2.55 -7.23
C ASN A 5 -8.23 -2.06 -7.55
N ALA A 6 -8.08 -0.75 -7.59
CA ALA A 6 -6.80 -0.07 -7.56
C ALA A 6 -6.15 -0.11 -6.17
N ALA A 7 -4.83 0.05 -6.12
CA ALA A 7 -4.08 0.05 -4.87
C ALA A 7 -3.04 1.18 -4.79
N PHE A 8 -2.92 1.80 -3.62
CA PHE A 8 -1.73 2.54 -3.23
C PHE A 8 -0.68 1.58 -2.69
N ILE A 9 0.56 1.67 -3.17
CA ILE A 9 1.65 0.79 -2.72
C ILE A 9 2.62 1.57 -1.85
N ASP A 10 2.85 1.06 -0.65
CA ASP A 10 3.75 1.64 0.33
C ASP A 10 5.23 1.36 0.03
N ALA A 11 6.12 2.20 0.57
CA ALA A 11 7.56 2.14 0.37
C ALA A 11 8.14 0.78 0.78
N ASN A 12 7.66 0.18 1.88
CA ASN A 12 8.20 -1.09 2.37
C ASN A 12 8.00 -2.23 1.35
N VAL A 13 6.84 -2.31 0.68
CA VAL A 13 6.55 -3.30 -0.36
C VAL A 13 7.40 -3.04 -1.59
N LEU A 14 7.52 -1.77 -2.00
CA LEU A 14 8.33 -1.39 -3.17
C LEU A 14 9.81 -1.73 -2.97
N ILE A 15 10.36 -1.50 -1.79
CA ILE A 15 11.74 -1.82 -1.45
C ILE A 15 11.96 -3.33 -1.55
N GLU A 16 11.08 -4.14 -0.96
CA GLU A 16 11.20 -5.60 -1.00
C GLU A 16 11.04 -6.16 -2.43
N ALA A 17 10.03 -5.69 -3.16
CA ALA A 17 9.76 -6.08 -4.53
C ALA A 17 10.92 -5.71 -5.48
N ALA A 18 11.53 -4.53 -5.28
CA ALA A 18 12.63 -4.07 -6.11
C ALA A 18 14.00 -4.64 -5.70
N ALA A 19 14.18 -5.05 -4.44
CA ALA A 19 15.39 -5.71 -3.98
C ALA A 19 15.51 -7.15 -4.49
N TYR A 20 14.37 -7.80 -4.80
CA TYR A 20 14.38 -9.13 -5.39
C TYR A 20 14.74 -9.09 -6.87
N SER A 21 15.86 -9.73 -7.23
CA SER A 21 16.42 -9.71 -8.59
C SER A 21 16.05 -10.91 -9.45
N GLN A 22 15.53 -11.98 -8.85
CA GLN A 22 15.28 -13.24 -9.56
C GLN A 22 13.99 -13.21 -10.38
N GLU A 23 13.07 -12.30 -10.04
CA GLU A 23 11.76 -12.14 -10.69
C GLU A 23 11.39 -10.65 -10.72
N ASN A 24 10.50 -10.27 -11.63
CA ASN A 24 9.99 -8.91 -11.69
C ASN A 24 8.74 -8.72 -10.82
N VAL A 25 8.94 -8.62 -9.50
CA VAL A 25 7.83 -8.49 -8.52
C VAL A 25 7.00 -7.22 -8.74
N LEU A 26 7.60 -6.13 -9.23
CA LEU A 26 6.85 -4.91 -9.59
C LEU A 26 5.86 -5.17 -10.75
N GLU A 27 6.19 -6.07 -11.67
CA GLU A 27 5.26 -6.49 -12.73
C GLU A 27 4.16 -7.38 -12.15
N TRP A 28 4.42 -8.16 -11.09
CA TRP A 28 3.35 -8.87 -10.38
C TRP A 28 2.33 -7.91 -9.80
N LEU A 29 2.76 -6.82 -9.15
CA LEU A 29 1.84 -5.78 -8.65
C LEU A 29 1.01 -5.17 -9.78
N SER A 30 1.66 -4.90 -10.92
CA SER A 30 1.01 -4.35 -12.12
C SER A 30 -0.04 -5.30 -12.72
N ASN A 31 0.16 -6.62 -12.56
CA ASN A 31 -0.76 -7.67 -13.01
C ASN A 31 -1.76 -8.10 -11.95
N LEU A 32 -1.51 -7.74 -10.69
CA LEU A 32 -2.39 -8.03 -9.57
C LEU A 32 -3.48 -6.97 -9.49
N TYR A 33 -3.12 -5.68 -9.50
CA TYR A 33 -4.08 -4.59 -9.33
C TYR A 33 -4.62 -4.03 -10.64
N GLU A 34 -5.83 -3.49 -10.62
CA GLU A 34 -6.41 -2.77 -11.76
C GLU A 34 -5.52 -1.59 -12.13
N ALA A 35 -5.24 -0.73 -11.15
CA ALA A 35 -4.31 0.38 -11.22
C ALA A 35 -3.41 0.43 -9.98
N VAL A 36 -2.17 0.85 -10.19
CA VAL A 36 -1.17 1.04 -9.13
C VAL A 36 -0.91 2.53 -8.97
N TYR A 37 -1.13 3.02 -7.75
CA TYR A 37 -0.84 4.39 -7.34
C TYR A 37 0.37 4.43 -6.42
N ILE A 38 1.24 5.42 -6.65
CA ILE A 38 2.37 5.75 -5.79
C ILE A 38 2.17 7.18 -5.29
N HIS A 39 2.16 7.37 -3.98
CA HIS A 39 2.13 8.71 -3.40
C HIS A 39 3.52 9.38 -3.50
N GLN A 40 3.60 10.69 -3.73
CA GLN A 40 4.86 11.43 -3.79
C GLN A 40 5.72 11.23 -2.53
N GLN A 41 5.12 11.33 -1.34
CA GLN A 41 5.77 11.00 -0.05
C GLN A 41 6.42 9.60 -0.05
N VAL A 42 5.73 8.57 -0.54
CA VAL A 42 6.28 7.21 -0.65
C VAL A 42 7.48 7.19 -1.59
N LEU A 43 7.41 7.92 -2.72
CA LEU A 43 8.51 8.02 -3.67
C LEU A 43 9.75 8.72 -3.09
N GLU A 44 9.58 9.60 -2.11
CA GLU A 44 10.65 10.29 -1.37
C GLU A 44 11.28 9.40 -0.30
N GLU A 45 10.52 8.50 0.30
CA GLU A 45 11.02 7.52 1.26
C GLU A 45 11.93 6.45 0.63
N LEU A 46 11.84 6.26 -0.70
CA LEU A 46 12.73 5.37 -1.45
C LEU A 46 14.17 5.92 -1.53
N GLN A 47 14.94 5.74 -0.45
CA GLN A 47 16.34 6.19 -0.34
C GLN A 47 17.29 5.48 -1.31
N LEU A 48 17.01 4.20 -1.65
CA LEU A 48 17.84 3.45 -2.58
C LEU A 48 17.56 3.92 -4.01
N SER A 49 18.55 4.57 -4.62
CA SER A 49 18.45 5.14 -5.97
C SER A 49 18.07 4.09 -7.04
N SER A 50 18.51 2.84 -6.88
CA SER A 50 18.15 1.73 -7.77
C SER A 50 16.66 1.38 -7.69
N VAL A 51 16.10 1.30 -6.49
CA VAL A 51 14.67 1.06 -6.25
C VAL A 51 13.85 2.23 -6.79
N ARG A 52 14.21 3.45 -6.42
CA ARG A 52 13.53 4.68 -6.88
C ARG A 52 13.53 4.78 -8.40
N LYS A 53 14.65 4.47 -9.06
CA LYS A 53 14.75 4.46 -10.53
C LYS A 53 13.82 3.43 -11.16
N ARG A 54 13.72 2.22 -10.60
CA ARG A 54 12.79 1.20 -11.11
C ARG A 54 11.34 1.68 -11.01
N VAL A 55 10.92 2.20 -9.85
CA VAL A 55 9.55 2.73 -9.66
C VAL A 55 9.26 3.88 -10.62
N LYS A 56 10.18 4.85 -10.74
CA LYS A 56 10.03 5.97 -11.70
C LYS A 56 9.88 5.52 -13.15
N THR A 57 10.50 4.40 -13.56
CA THR A 57 10.31 3.85 -14.90
C THR A 57 8.88 3.36 -15.13
N TYR A 58 8.24 2.70 -14.14
CA TYR A 58 6.83 2.29 -14.27
C TYR A 58 5.90 3.51 -14.35
N ILE A 59 6.19 4.55 -13.57
CA ILE A 59 5.45 5.82 -13.62
C ILE A 59 5.61 6.51 -14.97
N SER A 60 6.85 6.68 -15.47
CA SER A 60 7.10 7.39 -16.74
C SER A 60 6.59 6.64 -17.97
N GLN A 61 6.42 5.32 -17.88
CA GLN A 61 5.79 4.50 -18.92
C GLN A 61 4.26 4.54 -18.86
N GLY A 62 3.67 5.27 -17.90
CA GLY A 62 2.22 5.32 -17.69
C GLY A 62 1.62 4.02 -17.14
N LYS A 63 2.46 3.07 -16.71
CA LYS A 63 1.98 1.82 -16.09
C LYS A 63 1.41 2.09 -14.70
N TRP A 64 2.07 2.96 -13.94
CA TRP A 64 1.67 3.35 -12.59
C TRP A 64 1.36 4.85 -12.55
N LYS A 65 0.49 5.26 -11.65
CA LYS A 65 0.08 6.65 -11.47
C LYS A 65 0.80 7.26 -10.28
N LEU A 66 1.47 8.39 -10.48
CA LEU A 66 1.97 9.20 -9.39
C LEU A 66 0.82 10.07 -8.87
N PHE A 67 0.63 10.08 -7.56
CA PHE A 67 -0.22 11.05 -6.90
C PHE A 67 0.67 12.03 -6.15
N ASP A 68 0.71 13.26 -6.65
CA ASP A 68 1.40 14.38 -6.03
C ASP A 68 0.35 15.42 -5.63
N PRO A 69 0.03 15.55 -4.33
CA PRO A 69 -0.99 16.49 -3.89
C PRO A 69 -0.55 17.95 -4.07
N GLU A 70 0.74 18.23 -4.26
CA GLU A 70 1.24 19.60 -4.50
C GLU A 70 1.23 19.98 -5.99
N ASP A 71 0.89 19.05 -6.89
CA ASP A 71 0.73 19.31 -8.31
C ASP A 71 -0.69 19.81 -8.61
N GLU A 72 -0.80 21.08 -9.01
CA GLU A 72 -2.08 21.71 -9.40
C GLU A 72 -2.77 21.01 -10.59
N ALA A 73 -2.04 20.21 -11.38
CA ALA A 73 -2.63 19.38 -12.43
C ALA A 73 -3.29 18.10 -11.89
N VAL A 74 -2.96 17.70 -10.66
CA VAL A 74 -3.50 16.50 -9.99
C VAL A 74 -4.68 16.86 -9.09
N LEU A 75 -4.55 17.92 -8.28
CA LEU A 75 -5.60 18.38 -7.36
C LEU A 75 -5.91 19.87 -7.56
N SER A 76 -7.20 20.19 -7.53
CA SER A 76 -7.64 21.59 -7.37
C SER A 76 -7.42 22.05 -5.91
N ASP A 77 -7.42 23.36 -5.66
CA ASP A 77 -7.35 23.90 -4.29
C ASP A 77 -8.44 23.34 -3.37
N ALA A 78 -9.64 23.10 -3.92
CA ALA A 78 -10.76 22.54 -3.18
C ALA A 78 -10.49 21.07 -2.81
N ASP A 79 -10.01 20.27 -3.76
CA ASP A 79 -9.67 18.87 -3.51
C ASP A 79 -8.47 18.74 -2.58
N TYR A 80 -7.48 19.64 -2.68
CA TYR A 80 -6.36 19.73 -1.76
C TYR A 80 -6.82 20.02 -0.33
N ALA A 81 -7.79 20.92 -0.14
CA ALA A 81 -8.34 21.20 1.18
C ALA A 81 -9.04 19.97 1.79
N VAL A 82 -9.75 19.19 0.98
CA VAL A 82 -10.36 17.91 1.40
C VAL A 82 -9.27 16.89 1.76
N TYR A 83 -8.27 16.75 0.90
CA TYR A 83 -7.11 15.90 1.12
C TYR A 83 -6.35 16.23 2.43
N ASP A 84 -6.06 17.51 2.67
CA ASP A 84 -5.39 17.97 3.90
C ASP A 84 -6.24 17.71 5.14
N SER A 85 -7.57 17.79 5.03
CA SER A 85 -8.47 17.36 6.10
C SER A 85 -8.31 15.87 6.40
N TYR A 86 -8.32 15.01 5.37
CA TYR A 86 -8.07 13.57 5.57
C TYR A 86 -6.70 13.29 6.19
N VAL A 87 -5.64 13.98 5.76
CA VAL A 87 -4.30 13.80 6.35
C VAL A 87 -4.30 14.13 7.85
N LYS A 88 -5.03 15.18 8.28
CA LYS A 88 -5.16 15.52 9.70
C LYS A 88 -5.93 14.45 10.48
N ASP A 89 -7.06 14.00 9.95
CA ASP A 89 -7.89 12.98 10.60
C ASP A 89 -7.14 11.66 10.76
N ILE A 90 -6.43 11.22 9.72
CA ILE A 90 -5.61 10.01 9.75
C ILE A 90 -4.43 10.15 10.70
N ARG A 91 -3.77 11.32 10.76
CA ARG A 91 -2.72 11.57 11.74
C ARG A 91 -3.23 11.45 13.17
N GLU A 92 -4.46 11.89 13.44
CA GLU A 92 -5.07 11.71 14.76
C GLU A 92 -5.46 10.26 15.05
N ALA A 93 -5.88 9.51 14.04
CA ALA A 93 -6.13 8.07 14.15
C ALA A 93 -4.87 7.29 14.56
N PHE A 94 -3.73 7.54 13.91
CA PHE A 94 -2.47 6.91 14.30
C PHE A 94 -2.07 7.27 15.74
N ARG A 95 -2.28 8.52 16.17
CA ARG A 95 -2.07 8.91 17.58
C ARG A 95 -3.02 8.20 18.55
N ARG A 96 -4.27 7.93 18.15
CA ARG A 96 -5.21 7.12 18.94
C ARG A 96 -4.71 5.68 19.04
N LEU A 97 -4.24 5.11 17.94
CA LEU A 97 -3.64 3.76 17.93
C LEU A 97 -2.41 3.67 18.84
N ASP A 98 -1.52 4.67 18.83
CA ASP A 98 -0.37 4.70 19.72
C ASP A 98 -0.78 4.68 21.21
N ARG A 99 -1.78 5.47 21.58
CA ARG A 99 -2.33 5.47 22.95
C ARG A 99 -2.97 4.13 23.31
N LYS A 100 -3.68 3.51 22.37
CA LYS A 100 -4.27 2.17 22.54
C LYS A 100 -3.16 1.13 22.80
N LYS A 101 -2.11 1.13 21.99
CA LYS A 101 -0.95 0.26 22.14
C LYS A 101 -0.25 0.45 23.48
N GLU A 102 -0.05 1.69 23.90
CA GLU A 102 0.55 2.00 25.21
C GLU A 102 -0.29 1.44 26.36
N ALA A 103 -1.62 1.64 26.33
CA ALA A 103 -2.54 1.12 27.32
C ALA A 103 -2.55 -0.42 27.37
N GLU A 104 -2.34 -1.08 26.23
CA GLU A 104 -2.25 -2.54 26.10
C GLU A 104 -0.84 -3.10 26.39
N GLY A 105 0.14 -2.25 26.72
CA GLY A 105 1.53 -2.65 26.92
C GLY A 105 2.23 -3.14 25.64
N ARG A 106 1.66 -2.83 24.46
CA ARG A 106 2.25 -3.11 23.17
C ARG A 106 3.33 -2.08 22.83
N ARG A 107 4.33 -2.53 22.08
CA ARG A 107 5.42 -1.65 21.62
C ARG A 107 4.89 -0.66 20.59
N ILE A 108 5.12 0.63 20.83
CA ILE A 108 4.96 1.69 19.82
C ILE A 108 6.19 1.68 18.91
N LYS A 109 5.99 1.76 17.60
CA LYS A 109 7.09 1.85 16.65
C LYS A 109 7.72 3.25 16.69
N HIS A 110 9.00 3.34 16.35
CA HIS A 110 9.74 4.61 16.33
C HIS A 110 9.92 5.18 14.92
N THR A 111 9.38 4.49 13.91
CA THR A 111 9.38 4.94 12.52
C THR A 111 8.19 5.86 12.28
N ASN A 112 8.37 6.88 11.44
CA ASN A 112 7.31 7.81 11.08
C ASN A 112 6.36 7.15 10.08
N ASP A 113 5.05 7.34 10.28
CA ASP A 113 3.94 6.82 9.47
C ASP A 113 3.55 7.71 8.29
N LEU A 114 4.48 8.54 7.82
CA LEU A 114 4.12 9.64 6.93
C LEU A 114 3.61 9.10 5.59
N GLY A 115 4.33 8.18 4.95
CA GLY A 115 3.90 7.50 3.73
C GLY A 115 2.56 6.78 3.89
N GLU A 116 2.34 6.10 5.01
CA GLU A 116 1.12 5.36 5.33
C GLU A 116 -0.08 6.30 5.49
N MET A 117 0.08 7.37 6.30
CA MET A 117 -0.96 8.38 6.51
C MET A 117 -1.39 9.02 5.18
N HIS A 118 -0.43 9.38 4.34
CA HIS A 118 -0.68 10.02 3.06
C HIS A 118 -1.30 9.05 2.03
N CYS A 119 -0.90 7.78 2.02
CA CYS A 119 -1.54 6.76 1.19
C CYS A 119 -3.02 6.57 1.58
N ILE A 120 -3.34 6.48 2.88
CA ILE A 120 -4.73 6.36 3.33
C ILE A 120 -5.54 7.60 2.94
N ALA A 121 -5.03 8.81 3.20
CA ALA A 121 -5.74 10.05 2.87
C ALA A 121 -6.00 10.18 1.36
N ALA A 122 -5.01 9.87 0.52
CA ALA A 122 -5.18 9.87 -0.93
C ALA A 122 -6.15 8.78 -1.41
N ALA A 123 -6.16 7.62 -0.75
CA ALA A 123 -7.09 6.55 -1.07
C ALA A 123 -8.55 6.93 -0.76
N LEU A 124 -8.81 7.59 0.37
CA LEU A 124 -10.13 8.11 0.72
C LEU A 124 -10.61 9.17 -0.29
N LEU A 125 -9.73 10.10 -0.68
CA LEU A 125 -10.06 11.14 -1.66
C LEU A 125 -10.41 10.54 -3.03
N LEU A 126 -9.60 9.58 -3.51
CA LEU A 126 -9.71 9.01 -4.85
C LEU A 126 -10.62 7.76 -4.92
N ASN A 127 -11.19 7.33 -3.80
CA ASN A 127 -11.90 6.06 -3.66
C ASN A 127 -11.08 4.85 -4.13
N VAL A 128 -9.79 4.81 -3.78
CA VAL A 128 -8.91 3.67 -4.05
C VAL A 128 -9.06 2.65 -2.93
N GLY A 129 -9.51 1.44 -3.27
CA GLY A 129 -9.96 0.47 -2.27
C GLY A 129 -8.89 -0.29 -1.52
N ILE A 130 -7.62 -0.22 -1.92
CA ILE A 130 -6.55 -1.03 -1.32
C ILE A 130 -5.35 -0.15 -0.94
N ILE A 131 -4.85 -0.33 0.28
CA ILE A 131 -3.49 0.03 0.67
C ILE A 131 -2.65 -1.24 0.74
N CYS A 132 -1.61 -1.33 -0.08
CA CYS A 132 -0.67 -2.44 -0.06
C CYS A 132 0.57 -2.05 0.75
N SER A 133 0.65 -2.56 1.97
CA SER A 133 1.75 -2.29 2.91
C SER A 133 2.00 -3.49 3.79
N ASN A 134 3.23 -3.71 4.23
CA ASN A 134 3.53 -4.68 5.27
C ASN A 134 3.51 -4.07 6.69
N ASP A 135 3.01 -2.85 6.85
CA ASP A 135 2.74 -2.22 8.14
C ASP A 135 1.33 -2.56 8.63
N TYR A 136 1.24 -3.28 9.75
CA TYR A 136 -0.02 -3.76 10.32
C TYR A 136 -0.83 -2.66 11.00
N ASP A 137 -0.22 -1.50 11.25
CA ASP A 137 -0.90 -0.36 11.87
C ASP A 137 -1.95 0.22 10.94
N ILE A 138 -1.74 0.12 9.61
CA ILE A 138 -2.73 0.50 8.61
C ILE A 138 -4.01 -0.31 8.80
N GLY A 139 -3.88 -1.64 8.90
CA GLY A 139 -5.03 -2.53 9.12
C GLY A 139 -5.75 -2.24 10.42
N GLU A 140 -5.02 -1.96 11.52
CA GLU A 140 -5.63 -1.56 12.79
C GLU A 140 -6.35 -0.21 12.68
N VAL A 141 -5.75 0.80 12.06
CA VAL A 141 -6.37 2.12 11.86
C VAL A 141 -7.64 2.02 11.01
N VAL A 142 -7.58 1.27 9.90
CA VAL A 142 -8.74 1.04 9.02
C VAL A 142 -9.92 0.46 9.79
N VAL A 143 -9.66 -0.54 10.65
CA VAL A 143 -10.70 -1.20 11.45
C VAL A 143 -11.20 -0.30 12.58
N ASP A 144 -10.31 0.28 13.38
CA ASP A 144 -10.68 1.08 14.55
C ASP A 144 -11.46 2.34 14.15
N GLU A 145 -11.08 2.97 13.03
CA GLU A 145 -11.70 4.20 12.54
C GLU A 145 -12.82 3.96 11.52
N HIS A 146 -13.11 2.70 11.19
CA HIS A 146 -14.15 2.31 10.23
C HIS A 146 -14.00 3.01 8.87
N LEU A 147 -12.77 3.04 8.36
CA LEU A 147 -12.47 3.76 7.11
C LEU A 147 -13.13 3.05 5.91
N THR A 148 -13.98 3.78 5.20
CA THR A 148 -14.68 3.32 3.99
C THR A 148 -14.34 4.15 2.77
N ILE A 149 -14.47 3.55 1.60
CA ILE A 149 -14.44 4.22 0.30
C ILE A 149 -15.82 4.11 -0.36
N HIS A 150 -16.11 5.07 -1.24
CA HIS A 150 -17.35 5.10 -1.99
C HIS A 150 -17.13 4.63 -3.44
N VAL A 151 -17.68 3.46 -3.78
CA VAL A 151 -17.69 2.97 -5.16
C VAL A 151 -19.00 3.40 -5.83
N PRO A 152 -18.98 4.07 -7.01
CA PRO A 152 -20.19 4.57 -7.65
C PRO A 152 -21.23 3.46 -7.92
N ASN A 153 -22.45 3.66 -7.41
CA ASN A 153 -23.58 2.72 -7.50
C ASN A 153 -23.43 1.42 -6.69
N GLU A 154 -22.47 1.39 -5.76
CA GLU A 154 -22.30 0.31 -4.79
C GLU A 154 -22.47 0.84 -3.37
N GLU A 155 -22.58 -0.08 -2.39
CA GLU A 155 -22.54 0.29 -0.98
C GLU A 155 -21.15 0.78 -0.59
N GLU A 156 -21.05 1.54 0.51
CA GLU A 156 -19.76 1.89 1.08
C GLU A 156 -18.96 0.63 1.40
N MET A 157 -17.71 0.59 0.91
CA MET A 157 -16.84 -0.56 1.09
C MET A 157 -15.73 -0.21 2.09
N PRO A 158 -15.37 -1.11 3.02
CA PRO A 158 -14.20 -0.91 3.86
C PRO A 158 -12.94 -0.76 3.01
N LEU A 159 -12.10 0.22 3.36
CA LEU A 159 -10.75 0.29 2.81
C LEU A 159 -10.02 -1.01 3.16
N GLN A 160 -9.33 -1.62 2.19
CA GLN A 160 -8.64 -2.89 2.39
C GLN A 160 -7.15 -2.67 2.63
N HIS A 161 -6.56 -3.56 3.41
CA HIS A 161 -5.11 -3.60 3.67
C HIS A 161 -4.54 -4.92 3.17
N ASP A 162 -3.73 -4.85 2.11
CA ASP A 162 -3.01 -6.00 1.56
C ASP A 162 -1.58 -6.04 2.08
N THR A 163 -1.27 -7.06 2.87
CA THR A 163 0.11 -7.36 3.29
C THR A 163 0.89 -8.06 2.18
N LEU A 164 2.20 -8.22 2.36
CA LEU A 164 2.99 -8.99 1.40
C LEU A 164 2.54 -10.47 1.30
N VAL A 165 1.98 -11.02 2.39
CA VAL A 165 1.43 -12.38 2.37
C VAL A 165 0.16 -12.43 1.51
N ASP A 166 -0.70 -11.40 1.59
CA ASP A 166 -1.89 -11.26 0.74
C ASP A 166 -1.50 -11.15 -0.73
N VAL A 167 -0.52 -10.30 -1.05
CA VAL A 167 0.03 -10.17 -2.41
C VAL A 167 0.55 -11.50 -2.91
N CYS A 168 1.37 -12.20 -2.13
CA CYS A 168 1.94 -13.49 -2.53
C CYS A 168 0.84 -14.54 -2.77
N TYR A 169 -0.14 -14.61 -1.87
CA TYR A 169 -1.29 -15.49 -2.02
C TYR A 169 -2.06 -15.19 -3.33
N ALA A 170 -2.40 -13.93 -3.56
CA ALA A 170 -3.16 -13.51 -4.73
C ALA A 170 -2.40 -13.73 -6.04
N VAL A 171 -1.08 -13.48 -6.07
CA VAL A 171 -0.22 -13.73 -7.24
C VAL A 171 -0.21 -15.21 -7.63
N ILE A 172 -0.24 -16.12 -6.64
CA ILE A 172 -0.32 -17.56 -6.90
C ILE A 172 -1.72 -17.94 -7.39
N CYS A 173 -2.77 -17.54 -6.67
CA CYS A 173 -4.15 -17.91 -7.00
C CYS A 173 -4.62 -17.37 -8.35
N ARG A 174 -4.06 -16.24 -8.80
CA ARG A 174 -4.37 -15.62 -10.10
C ARG A 174 -3.41 -16.02 -11.22
N GLU A 175 -2.50 -16.97 -10.96
CA GLU A 175 -1.50 -17.48 -11.90
C GLU A 175 -0.59 -16.39 -12.50
N ILE A 176 -0.36 -15.30 -11.76
CA ILE A 176 0.54 -14.20 -12.15
C ILE A 176 2.00 -14.64 -12.00
N GLY A 177 2.29 -15.43 -10.96
CA GLY A 177 3.60 -15.98 -10.68
C GLY A 177 3.50 -17.43 -10.22
N SER A 178 4.53 -18.24 -10.51
CA SER A 178 4.53 -19.64 -10.08
C SER A 178 4.61 -19.75 -8.55
N LYS A 179 3.95 -20.75 -7.97
CA LYS A 179 4.03 -21.05 -6.52
C LYS A 179 5.48 -21.14 -6.04
N SER A 180 6.38 -21.72 -6.86
CA SER A 180 7.80 -21.81 -6.54
C SER A 180 8.48 -20.44 -6.48
N SER A 181 8.30 -19.60 -7.51
CA SER A 181 8.89 -18.26 -7.59
C SER A 181 8.40 -17.35 -6.47
N VAL A 182 7.09 -17.36 -6.19
CA VAL A 182 6.48 -16.52 -5.15
C VAL A 182 6.94 -16.93 -3.75
N ARG A 183 6.97 -18.24 -3.46
CA ARG A 183 7.53 -18.74 -2.18
C ARG A 183 9.00 -18.36 -2.03
N LYS A 184 9.80 -18.45 -3.11
CA LYS A 184 11.21 -18.06 -3.07
C LYS A 184 11.36 -16.57 -2.77
N PHE A 185 10.55 -15.72 -3.40
CA PHE A 185 10.48 -14.29 -3.10
C PHE A 185 10.15 -14.05 -1.62
N LEU A 186 9.02 -14.53 -1.13
CA LEU A 186 8.58 -14.31 0.25
C LEU A 186 9.61 -14.86 1.24
N LYS A 187 10.23 -16.01 0.96
CA LYS A 187 11.26 -16.59 1.81
C LYS A 187 12.52 -15.71 1.87
N THR A 188 12.87 -15.04 0.77
CA THR A 188 14.03 -14.15 0.70
C THR A 188 13.81 -12.86 1.50
N VAL A 189 12.63 -12.26 1.42
CA VAL A 189 12.37 -10.94 2.04
C VAL A 189 11.77 -11.05 3.44
N ARG A 190 10.97 -12.10 3.71
CA ARG A 190 10.24 -12.34 4.96
C ARG A 190 10.11 -13.84 5.27
N SER A 191 11.24 -14.51 5.50
CA SER A 191 11.29 -15.96 5.76
C SER A 191 10.32 -16.46 6.85
N SER A 192 10.11 -15.66 7.90
CA SER A 192 9.20 -15.98 9.01
C SER A 192 7.72 -16.01 8.63
N ARG A 193 7.34 -15.46 7.48
CA ARG A 193 5.93 -15.37 7.03
C ARG A 193 5.55 -16.45 6.02
N ILE A 194 6.47 -17.38 5.70
CA ILE A 194 6.19 -18.48 4.77
C ILE A 194 5.11 -19.42 5.31
N SER A 195 5.10 -19.70 6.62
CA SER A 195 4.05 -20.51 7.24
C SER A 195 2.66 -19.94 7.01
N ASP A 196 2.53 -18.61 7.04
CA ASP A 196 1.26 -17.92 6.89
C ASP A 196 0.76 -18.02 5.45
N LEU A 197 1.66 -17.90 4.48
CA LEU A 197 1.34 -18.16 3.08
C LEU A 197 0.92 -19.63 2.88
N ASP A 198 1.64 -20.56 3.49
CA ASP A 198 1.39 -22.00 3.35
C ASP A 198 0.05 -22.42 3.96
N ALA A 199 -0.36 -21.78 5.06
CA ALA A 199 -1.66 -22.01 5.69
C ALA A 199 -2.84 -21.53 4.85
N ARG A 200 -2.62 -20.60 3.90
CA ARG A 200 -3.67 -20.02 3.05
C ARG A 200 -3.85 -20.74 1.71
N LEU A 201 -2.82 -21.40 1.19
CA LEU A 201 -2.77 -22.08 -0.11
C LEU A 201 -3.31 -23.52 -0.06
#